data_AF-A0A100W4B8-F1
#
_entry.id   AF-A0A100W4B8-F1
#
_cell.length_a   1.000
_cell.length_b   1.000
_cell.length_c   1.000
_cell.angle_alpha   90.00
_cell.angle_beta   90.00
_cell.angle_gamma   90.00
#
_symmetry.space_group_name_H-M   'P 1'
#
loop_
_entity.id
_entity.type
_entity.pdbx_description
1 polymer ?
#
loop_
_entity_poly.entity_id
_entity_poly.type
_entity_poly.pdbx_seq_one_letter_code
_entity_poly.pdbx_strand_id
1 'polypeptide(L)'
;MNGVRIHAVDLQDAQRRAASQRAAAPERPVLLDIEVLIDRDARAAFEALGDVPAGSALRYVGTPRGLAGLIADVQRLGIADAVVLKPLGGSPVADLMLDELAPGLAS
;
A
#
# COMPACT_ATOMS: atom_id res chain seq x y z
N MET A 1 4.56 -14.63 -12.46
CA MET A 1 3.54 -14.94 -11.44
C MET A 1 2.21 -14.36 -11.89
N ASN A 2 1.15 -15.16 -12.00
CA ASN A 2 -0.20 -14.67 -12.32
C ASN A 2 -1.01 -14.58 -11.02
N GLY A 3 -1.01 -13.43 -10.36
CA GLY A 3 -1.75 -13.19 -9.12
C GLY A 3 -3.05 -12.43 -9.35
N VAL A 4 -3.96 -12.49 -8.38
CA VAL A 4 -5.24 -11.75 -8.41
C VAL A 4 -5.11 -10.43 -7.69
N ARG A 5 -5.48 -9.35 -8.36
CA ARG A 5 -5.59 -8.03 -7.73
C ARG A 5 -6.92 -7.92 -6.99
N ILE A 6 -6.87 -7.41 -5.77
CA ILE A 6 -8.05 -7.02 -5.00
C ILE A 6 -8.03 -5.51 -4.75
N HIS A 7 -9.21 -4.91 -4.84
CA HIS A 7 -9.48 -3.55 -4.40
C HIS A 7 -10.36 -3.63 -3.16
N ALA A 8 -10.06 -2.80 -2.17
CA ALA A 8 -10.79 -2.73 -0.92
C ALA A 8 -10.94 -1.28 -0.47
N VAL A 9 -11.94 -1.01 0.36
CA VAL A 9 -12.18 0.33 0.91
C VAL A 9 -11.40 0.57 2.21
N ASP A 10 -11.08 -0.50 2.92
CA ASP A 10 -10.29 -0.53 4.15
C ASP A 10 -9.60 -1.90 4.33
N LEU A 11 -8.81 -2.06 5.40
CA LEU A 11 -8.10 -3.32 5.68
C LEU A 11 -9.04 -4.48 6.06
N GLN A 12 -10.20 -4.19 6.63
CA GLN A 12 -11.16 -5.23 7.00
C GLN A 12 -11.84 -5.80 5.76
N ASP A 13 -12.24 -4.94 4.82
CA ASP A 13 -12.74 -5.33 3.50
C ASP A 13 -11.65 -6.07 2.70
N ALA A 14 -10.39 -5.62 2.77
CA ALA A 14 -9.26 -6.31 2.15
C ALA A 14 -9.12 -7.75 2.67
N GLN A 15 -9.16 -7.94 3.99
CA GLN A 15 -9.07 -9.26 4.61
C GLN A 15 -10.23 -10.18 4.18
N ARG A 16 -11.46 -9.67 4.14
CA ARG A 16 -12.64 -10.45 3.70
C ARG A 16 -12.49 -10.88 2.24
N ARG A 17 -12.08 -9.98 1.35
CA ARG A 17 -11.89 -10.26 -0.08
C ARG A 17 -10.76 -11.26 -0.30
N ALA A 18 -9.65 -11.09 0.41
CA ALA A 18 -8.52 -12.01 0.33
C ALA A 18 -8.92 -13.42 0.78
N ALA A 19 -9.66 -13.55 1.88
CA ALA A 19 -10.18 -14.83 2.35
C ALA A 19 -11.09 -15.50 1.31
N SER A 20 -11.97 -14.73 0.66
CA SER A 20 -12.82 -15.23 -0.43
C SER A 20 -12.00 -15.71 -1.64
N GLN A 21 -10.98 -14.94 -2.05
CA GLN A 21 -10.11 -15.34 -3.17
C GLN A 21 -9.32 -16.61 -2.85
N ARG A 22 -8.77 -16.73 -1.64
CA ARG A 22 -8.02 -17.92 -1.20
C ARG A 22 -8.91 -19.15 -1.06
N ALA A 23 -10.15 -18.99 -0.61
CA ALA A 23 -11.10 -20.11 -0.57
C ALA A 23 -11.42 -20.64 -1.97
N ALA A 24 -11.48 -19.77 -2.98
CA ALA A 24 -11.75 -20.14 -4.36
C ALA A 24 -10.51 -20.68 -5.10
N ALA A 25 -9.31 -20.16 -4.80
CA ALA A 25 -8.06 -20.54 -5.45
C ALA A 25 -6.88 -20.39 -4.47
N PRO A 26 -6.61 -21.40 -3.61
CA PRO A 26 -5.60 -21.31 -2.55
C PRO A 26 -4.19 -21.00 -3.03
N GLU A 27 -3.82 -21.50 -4.21
CA GLU A 27 -2.48 -21.36 -4.79
C GLU A 27 -2.27 -20.03 -5.53
N ARG A 28 -3.32 -19.21 -5.69
CA ARG A 28 -3.24 -17.97 -6.46
C ARG A 28 -2.86 -16.79 -5.54
N PRO A 29 -1.71 -16.14 -5.75
CA PRO A 29 -1.30 -15.01 -4.92
C PRO A 29 -2.30 -13.87 -4.98
N VAL A 30 -2.59 -13.24 -3.83
CA VAL A 30 -3.44 -12.08 -3.67
C VAL A 30 -2.58 -10.82 -3.58
N LEU A 31 -2.87 -9.86 -4.46
CA LEU A 31 -2.20 -8.57 -4.52
C LEU A 31 -3.16 -7.47 -4.11
N LEU A 32 -2.84 -6.73 -3.04
CA LEU A 32 -3.68 -5.64 -2.55
C LEU A 32 -3.27 -4.30 -3.17
N ASP A 33 -4.22 -3.64 -3.81
CA ASP A 33 -4.02 -2.28 -4.30
C ASP A 33 -4.15 -1.26 -3.16
N ILE A 34 -3.18 -0.35 -3.06
CA ILE A 34 -3.17 0.73 -2.07
C ILE A 34 -2.87 2.04 -2.79
N GLU A 35 -3.76 3.02 -2.65
CA GLU A 35 -3.46 4.40 -3.04
C GLU A 35 -2.50 5.03 -2.03
N VAL A 36 -1.44 5.67 -2.51
CA VAL A 36 -0.37 6.18 -1.65
C VAL A 36 -0.05 7.63 -1.96
N LEU A 37 -0.07 8.44 -0.90
CA LEU A 37 0.44 9.80 -0.89
C LEU A 37 1.46 9.90 0.24
N ILE A 38 2.73 10.01 -0.10
CA ILE A 38 3.80 10.02 0.89
C ILE A 38 4.70 11.23 0.72
N ASP A 39 5.21 11.70 1.84
CA ASP A 39 6.23 12.73 1.93
C ASP A 39 7.22 12.35 3.05
N ARG A 40 8.37 13.02 3.12
CA ARG A 40 9.33 12.84 4.24
C ARG A 40 8.72 13.29 5.57
N ASP A 41 7.76 14.20 5.54
CA ASP A 41 6.97 14.64 6.69
C ASP A 41 5.49 14.23 6.56
N ALA A 42 4.93 13.61 7.60
CA ALA A 42 3.53 13.21 7.62
C ALA A 42 2.60 14.42 7.45
N ARG A 43 2.95 15.57 8.05
CA ARG A 43 2.12 16.78 7.94
C ARG A 43 2.03 17.25 6.50
N ALA A 44 3.16 17.31 5.79
CA ALA A 44 3.21 17.67 4.37
C ALA A 44 2.36 16.71 3.50
N ALA A 45 2.42 15.41 3.78
CA ALA A 45 1.59 14.42 3.07
C ALA A 45 0.08 14.66 3.28
N PHE A 46 -0.35 15.01 4.50
CA PHE A 46 -1.74 15.36 4.79
C PHE A 46 -2.16 16.71 4.20
N GLU A 47 -1.27 17.69 4.15
CA GLU A 47 -1.54 18.98 3.48
C GLU A 47 -1.77 18.75 1.98
N ALA A 48 -0.93 17.95 1.31
CA ALA A 48 -1.10 17.57 -0.09
C ALA A 48 -2.37 16.74 -0.36
N LEU A 49 -2.88 16.01 0.65
CA LEU A 49 -4.14 15.26 0.54
C LEU A 49 -5.34 16.19 0.35
N GLY A 50 -5.29 17.42 0.87
CA GLY A 50 -6.38 18.39 0.80
C GLY A 50 -6.83 18.69 -0.64
N ASP A 51 -5.91 18.57 -1.60
CA ASP A 51 -6.16 18.78 -3.03
C ASP A 51 -6.63 17.51 -3.76
N VAL A 52 -6.66 16.36 -3.07
CA VAL A 52 -7.02 15.07 -3.65
C VAL A 52 -8.45 14.69 -3.22
N PRO A 53 -9.37 14.41 -4.17
CA PRO A 53 -10.72 13.98 -3.84
C PRO A 53 -10.76 12.75 -2.93
N ALA A 54 -11.78 12.71 -2.07
CA ALA A 54 -12.11 11.51 -1.33
C ALA A 54 -12.43 10.36 -2.30
N GLY A 55 -11.83 9.20 -2.07
CA GLY A 55 -12.02 7.99 -2.85
C GLY A 55 -12.63 6.87 -2.02
N SER A 56 -13.10 5.82 -2.69
CA SER A 56 -13.55 4.58 -2.05
C SER A 56 -12.45 3.51 -1.96
N ALA A 57 -11.19 3.85 -2.28
CA ALA A 57 -10.07 2.93 -2.22
C ALA A 57 -9.31 3.05 -0.90
N LEU A 58 -8.74 1.94 -0.45
CA LEU A 58 -7.79 1.89 0.63
C LEU A 58 -6.61 2.82 0.31
N ARG A 59 -6.43 3.82 1.16
CA ARG A 59 -5.45 4.90 1.00
C ARG A 59 -4.52 4.96 2.19
N TYR A 60 -3.23 5.08 1.93
CA TYR A 60 -2.21 5.43 2.90
C TYR A 60 -1.70 6.85 2.65
N VAL A 61 -1.68 7.66 3.71
CA VAL A 61 -1.15 9.02 3.70
C VAL A 61 -0.19 9.17 4.88
N GLY A 62 1.05 9.56 4.61
CA GLY A 62 2.06 9.65 5.67
C GLY A 62 3.49 9.58 5.14
N THR A 63 4.34 8.80 5.80
CA THR A 63 5.77 8.75 5.51
C THR A 63 6.19 7.44 4.85
N PRO A 64 7.34 7.41 4.16
CA PRO A 64 7.95 6.18 3.65
C PRO A 64 8.08 5.08 4.72
N ARG A 65 8.63 5.43 5.89
CA ARG A 65 8.78 4.50 7.01
C ARG A 65 7.45 3.92 7.48
N GLY A 66 6.41 4.75 7.59
CA GLY A 66 5.09 4.29 7.98
C GLY A 66 4.43 3.40 6.93
N LEU A 67 4.63 3.71 5.64
CA LEU A 67 4.18 2.86 4.54
C LEU A 67 4.85 1.49 4.60
N ALA A 68 6.18 1.44 4.82
CA ALA A 68 6.90 0.18 4.98
C ALA A 68 6.35 -0.67 6.15
N GLY A 69 6.01 -0.02 7.27
CA GLY A 69 5.34 -0.67 8.41
C GLY A 69 3.99 -1.27 8.04
N LEU A 70 3.14 -0.51 7.34
CA LEU A 70 1.84 -0.99 6.85
C LEU A 70 2.01 -2.22 5.93
N ILE A 71 2.98 -2.19 5.02
CA ILE A 71 3.25 -3.30 4.09
C ILE A 71 3.67 -4.55 4.88
N ALA A 72 4.55 -4.40 5.87
CA ALA A 72 4.97 -5.49 6.74
C ALA A 72 3.79 -6.08 7.54
N ASP A 73 2.88 -5.23 8.03
CA ASP A 73 1.69 -5.68 8.75
C ASP A 73 0.70 -6.41 7.83
N VAL A 74 0.47 -5.90 6.61
CA VAL A 74 -0.36 -6.58 5.60
C VAL A 74 0.15 -7.99 5.31
N GLN A 75 1.47 -8.16 5.22
CA GLN A 75 2.11 -9.47 5.02
C GLN A 75 2.00 -10.34 6.28
N ARG A 76 2.36 -9.82 7.45
CA ARG A 76 2.35 -10.56 8.72
C ARG A 76 0.95 -11.06 9.10
N LEU A 77 -0.07 -10.26 8.83
CA LEU A 77 -1.47 -10.60 9.09
C LEU A 77 -2.08 -11.50 7.99
N GLY A 78 -1.31 -11.82 6.94
CA GLY A 78 -1.76 -12.65 5.82
C GLY A 78 -2.88 -11.99 5.01
N ILE A 79 -2.99 -10.66 5.04
CA ILE A 79 -4.03 -9.94 4.28
C ILE A 79 -3.75 -10.08 2.79
N ALA A 80 -2.51 -9.89 2.35
CA ALA A 80 -2.10 -10.05 0.95
C ALA A 80 -0.67 -10.56 0.85
N ASP A 81 -0.36 -11.23 -0.27
CA ASP A 81 0.96 -11.80 -0.53
C ASP A 81 1.90 -10.75 -1.13
N ALA A 82 1.33 -9.73 -1.79
CA ALA A 82 2.04 -8.53 -2.19
C ALA A 82 1.11 -7.31 -2.18
N VAL A 83 1.70 -6.12 -2.22
CA VAL A 83 0.99 -4.84 -2.35
C VAL A 83 1.33 -4.20 -3.69
N VAL A 84 0.35 -3.53 -4.29
CA VAL A 84 0.56 -2.70 -5.47
C VAL A 84 0.29 -1.25 -5.08
N LEU A 85 1.36 -0.47 -5.02
CA LEU A 85 1.31 0.93 -4.65
C LEU A 85 0.87 1.76 -5.86
N LYS A 86 -0.19 2.56 -5.68
CA LYS A 86 -0.72 3.49 -6.68
C LYS A 86 -0.48 4.92 -6.21
N PRO A 87 0.51 5.63 -6.77
CA PRO A 87 0.73 7.03 -6.43
C PRO A 87 -0.53 7.87 -6.68
N LEU A 88 -0.91 8.68 -5.70
CA LEU A 88 -1.94 9.69 -5.84
C LEU A 88 -1.33 11.00 -6.35
N GLY A 89 -1.94 11.57 -7.39
CA GLY A 89 -1.45 12.81 -8.00
C GLY A 89 0.01 12.70 -8.45
N GLY A 90 0.81 13.72 -8.14
CA GLY A 90 2.24 13.78 -8.44
C GLY A 90 3.15 13.21 -7.34
N SER A 91 2.62 12.41 -6.41
CA SER A 91 3.39 11.85 -5.28
C SER A 91 4.64 11.09 -5.77
N PRO A 92 5.87 11.49 -5.35
CA PRO A 92 7.13 10.86 -5.78
C PRO A 92 7.41 9.58 -4.99
N VAL A 93 6.42 8.67 -4.94
CA VAL A 93 6.45 7.47 -4.10
C VAL A 93 7.68 6.62 -4.34
N ALA A 94 8.03 6.39 -5.62
CA ALA A 94 9.15 5.53 -5.98
C ALA A 94 10.48 6.08 -5.44
N ASP A 95 10.73 7.38 -5.63
CA ASP A 95 11.97 8.03 -5.20
C ASP A 95 12.09 8.04 -3.68
N LEU A 96 11.01 8.40 -2.97
CA LEU A 96 10.99 8.42 -1.51
C LEU A 96 11.10 7.03 -0.89
N MET A 97 10.54 6.00 -1.54
CA MET A 97 10.74 4.61 -1.11
C MET A 97 12.18 4.15 -1.35
N LEU A 98 12.79 4.49 -2.48
CA LEU A 98 14.18 4.16 -2.78
C LEU A 98 15.14 4.83 -1.80
N ASP A 99 14.93 6.10 -1.47
CA ASP A 99 15.71 6.83 -0.47
C ASP A 99 15.66 6.15 0.91
N GLU A 100 14.50 5.64 1.32
CA GLU A 100 14.32 4.95 2.61
C GLU A 100 14.93 3.54 2.61
N LEU A 101 15.02 2.88 1.44
CA LEU A 101 15.67 1.57 1.28
C LEU A 101 17.19 1.67 1.10
N ALA A 102 17.68 2.80 0.60
CA ALA A 102 19.09 3.08 0.35
C ALA A 102 20.03 3.16 1.58
N PRO A 103 19.60 3.34 2.86
CA PRO A 103 20.53 3.31 3.98
C PRO A 103 21.20 1.94 4.20
N GLY A 104 20.84 0.90 3.42
CA GLY A 104 21.47 -0.43 3.45
C GLY A 104 22.06 -0.93 2.13
N LEU A 105 22.11 -0.12 1.07
CA LEU A 105 22.78 -0.47 -0.20
C LEU A 105 24.12 0.26 -0.39
N ALA A 106 24.47 1.16 0.52
CA ALA A 106 25.77 1.79 0.63
C ALA A 106 26.43 1.43 1.97
N SER A 107 26.75 0.15 2.14
CA SER A 107 27.75 -0.32 3.11
C SER A 107 28.23 -1.72 2.72
#